data_AF-A0A843W4R0-F1
#
_entry.id   AF-A0A843W4R0-F1
#
_cell.length_a   1.000
_cell.length_b   1.000
_cell.length_c   1.000
_cell.angle_alpha   90.00
_cell.angle_beta   90.00
_cell.angle_gamma   90.00
#
_symmetry.space_group_name_H-M   'P 1'
#
loop_
_entity.id
_entity.type
_entity.pdbx_description
1 polymer ?
#
loop_
_entity_poly.entity_id
_entity_poly.type
_entity_poly.pdbx_seq_one_letter_code
_entity_poly.pdbx_strand_id
1 'polypeptide(L)' 'LVNVWAIARNPAVWKDPLEFRPERFADEDVDMKGHDFRLLPFGAGRRVCPGAQLGINMVQSMLGHLLHQF' A
#
# COMPACT_ATOMS: atom_id res chain seq x y z
N LEU A 1 9.75 -15.51 8.18
CA LEU A 1 9.85 -14.20 7.48
C LEU A 1 8.66 -14.09 6.52
N VAL A 2 7.93 -12.98 6.55
CA VAL A 2 6.81 -12.72 5.63
C VAL A 2 7.35 -11.97 4.42
N ASN A 3 7.23 -12.54 3.22
CA ASN A 3 7.73 -11.92 1.99
C ASN A 3 6.67 -10.99 1.38
N VAL A 4 6.61 -9.75 1.87
CA VAL A 4 5.64 -8.74 1.41
C VAL A 4 5.85 -8.39 -0.08
N TRP A 5 7.08 -8.44 -0.57
CA TRP A 5 7.39 -8.17 -1.98
C TRP A 5 6.75 -9.19 -2.92
N ALA A 6 6.80 -10.48 -2.56
CA ALA A 6 6.18 -11.55 -3.33
C ALA A 6 4.65 -11.49 -3.25
N ILE A 7 4.08 -11.17 -2.09
CA ILE A 7 2.63 -11.00 -1.91
C ILE A 7 2.09 -9.88 -2.82
N ALA A 8 2.73 -8.71 -2.80
CA ALA A 8 2.31 -7.55 -3.58
C ALA A 8 2.46 -7.74 -5.10
N ARG A 9 3.20 -8.76 -5.55
CA ARG A 9 3.46 -9.06 -6.97
C ARG A 9 2.90 -10.41 -7.43
N ASN A 10 2.09 -11.07 -6.61
CA ASN A 10 1.56 -12.38 -6.94
C ASN A 10 0.47 -12.27 -8.03
N PRO A 11 0.66 -12.84 -9.24
CA PRO A 11 -0.32 -12.76 -10.32
C PRO A 11 -1.63 -13.54 -10.02
N ALA A 12 -1.62 -14.46 -9.05
CA ALA A 12 -2.84 -15.15 -8.60
C ALA A 12 -3.73 -14.28 -7.71
N VAL A 13 -3.19 -13.18 -7.17
CA VAL A 13 -3.87 -12.27 -6.24
C VAL A 13 -4.16 -10.92 -6.90
N TRP A 14 -3.19 -10.42 -7.67
CA TRP A 14 -3.24 -9.12 -8.30
C TRP A 14 -3.25 -9.26 -9.82
N LYS A 15 -4.26 -8.70 -10.48
CA LYS A 15 -4.25 -8.53 -11.93
C LYS A 15 -3.13 -7.56 -12.32
N ASP A 16 -2.36 -7.89 -13.37
CA ASP A 16 -1.25 -7.08 -13.90
C ASP A 16 -0.31 -6.57 -12.76
N PRO A 17 0.31 -7.47 -11.97
CA PRO A 17 0.94 -7.12 -10.69
C PRO A 17 2.23 -6.31 -10.81
N LEU A 18 2.79 -6.22 -12.02
CA LEU A 18 4.01 -5.45 -12.30
C LEU A 18 3.71 -4.07 -12.90
N GLU A 19 2.44 -3.79 -13.22
CA GLU A 19 2.00 -2.51 -13.75
C GLU A 19 1.75 -1.51 -12.60
N PHE A 20 2.24 -0.29 -12.76
CA PHE A 20 1.87 0.82 -11.89
C PHE A 20 0.46 1.31 -12.25
N ARG A 21 -0.55 0.77 -11.56
CA ARG A 21 -1.97 1.09 -11.76
C ARG A 21 -2.63 1.49 -10.44
N PRO A 22 -2.59 2.78 -10.04
CA PRO A 22 -3.21 3.29 -8.82
C PRO A 22 -4.73 3.04 -8.75
N GLU A 23 -5.40 3.03 -9.91
CA GLU A 23 -6.85 2.88 -10.05
C GLU A 23 -7.36 1.56 -9.46
N ARG A 24 -6.51 0.53 -9.34
CA ARG A 24 -6.89 -0.74 -8.70
C ARG A 24 -7.40 -0.57 -7.27
N PHE A 25 -6.92 0.44 -6.55
CA PHE A 25 -7.34 0.71 -5.17
C PHE A 25 -8.64 1.51 -5.09
N ALA A 26 -9.15 2.01 -6.24
CA ALA A 26 -10.49 2.56 -6.36
C ALA A 26 -11.48 1.50 -6.88
N ASP A 27 -11.01 0.59 -7.75
CA ASP A 27 -11.82 -0.47 -8.36
C ASP A 27 -12.09 -1.64 -7.39
N GLU A 28 -11.16 -1.92 -6.48
CA GLU A 28 -11.24 -3.02 -5.52
C GLU A 28 -11.25 -2.49 -4.08
N ASP A 29 -12.08 -3.08 -3.22
CA ASP A 29 -12.04 -2.82 -1.78
C ASP A 29 -10.81 -3.51 -1.17
N VAL A 30 -9.75 -2.72 -0.98
CA VAL A 30 -8.45 -3.17 -0.44
C VAL A 30 -8.11 -2.32 0.77
N ASP A 31 -7.91 -2.98 1.93
CA ASP A 31 -7.55 -2.30 3.16
C ASP A 31 -6.04 -2.21 3.38
N MET A 32 -5.53 -1.00 3.63
CA MET A 32 -4.13 -0.75 4.01
C MET A 32 -3.87 -0.85 5.51
N LYS A 33 -4.91 -0.99 6.35
CA LYS A 33 -4.79 -1.03 7.83
C LYS A 33 -4.38 -2.40 8.39
N GLY A 34 -4.09 -3.35 7.51
CA GLY A 34 -3.58 -4.68 7.89
C GLY A 34 -4.68 -5.73 8.14
N HIS A 35 -5.92 -5.49 7.70
CA HIS A 35 -6.95 -6.53 7.63
C HIS A 35 -6.95 -7.28 6.29
N ASP A 36 -6.42 -6.66 5.22
CA ASP A 36 -6.24 -7.31 3.93
C ASP A 36 -4.79 -7.77 3.74
N PHE A 37 -4.59 -9.09 3.71
CA PHE A 37 -3.25 -9.70 3.57
C PHE A 37 -2.70 -9.64 2.15
N ARG A 38 -3.49 -9.21 1.17
CA ARG A 38 -2.99 -8.92 -0.19
C ARG A 38 -2.08 -7.67 -0.19
N LEU A 39 -2.20 -6.80 0.82
CA LEU A 39 -1.48 -5.53 0.93
C LEU A 39 -1.02 -5.26 2.37
N LEU A 40 0.28 -5.41 2.64
CA LEU A 40 0.85 -5.25 4.00
C LEU A 40 1.99 -4.21 4.08
N PRO A 41 1.80 -2.96 3.62
CA PRO A 41 2.84 -1.93 3.59
C PRO A 41 3.36 -1.57 5.00
N PHE A 42 2.53 -1.75 6.03
CA PHE A 42 2.83 -1.44 7.42
C PHE A 42 2.79 -2.68 8.33
N GLY A 43 2.74 -3.88 7.75
CA GLY A 43 2.50 -5.13 8.47
C GLY A 43 1.07 -5.27 8.98
N ALA A 44 0.84 -6.20 9.91
CA ALA A 44 -0.47 -6.49 10.50
C ALA A 44 -0.35 -7.08 11.91
N GLY A 45 -1.48 -7.18 12.61
CA GLY A 45 -1.58 -7.81 13.93
C GLY A 45 -0.87 -7.06 15.05
N ARG A 46 -0.44 -7.78 16.09
CA ARG A 46 0.11 -7.20 17.34
C ARG A 46 1.38 -6.34 17.16
N ARG A 47 2.05 -6.45 16.01
CA ARG A 47 3.28 -5.71 15.69
C ARG A 47 3.11 -4.84 14.43
N VAL A 48 1.89 -4.47 14.10
CA VAL A 48 1.63 -3.48 13.03
C VAL A 48 2.36 -2.16 13.32
N CYS A 49 2.83 -1.50 12.28
CA CYS A 49 3.61 -0.26 12.43
C CYS A 49 2.81 0.80 13.21
N PRO A 50 3.31 1.27 14.37
CA PRO A 50 2.62 2.32 15.13
C PRO A 50 2.66 3.69 14.43
N GLY A 51 3.56 3.88 13.45
CA GLY A 51 3.71 5.11 12.67
C GLY A 51 2.99 5.11 11.32
N ALA A 52 2.12 4.14 11.03
CA ALA A 52 1.49 4.00 9.70
C ALA A 52 0.80 5.28 9.22
N GLN A 53 -0.02 5.91 10.08
CA GLN A 53 -0.75 7.14 9.75
C GLN A 53 0.20 8.33 9.53
N LEU A 54 1.25 8.46 10.33
CA LEU A 54 2.27 9.50 10.12
C LEU A 54 2.96 9.32 8.77
N GLY A 55 3.35 8.09 8.42
CA GLY A 55 3.97 7.76 7.13
C GLY A 55 3.08 8.13 5.95
N ILE A 56 1.80 7.76 6.00
CA ILE A 56 0.81 8.09 4.96
C ILE A 56 0.70 9.61 4.79
N ASN A 57 0.49 10.34 5.89
CA ASN A 57 0.33 11.79 5.85
C ASN A 57 1.58 12.50 5.30
N MET A 58 2.78 12.04 5.65
CA MET A 58 4.03 12.60 5.12
C MET A 58 4.14 12.40 3.62
N VAL A 59 3.92 11.18 3.11
CA VAL A 59 4.02 10.88 1.68
C VAL A 59 2.96 11.66 0.89
N GLN A 60 1.72 11.71 1.37
CA GLN A 60 0.65 12.49 0.75
C GLN A 60 0.97 13.98 0.69
N SER A 61 1.46 14.56 1.80
CA SER A 61 1.86 15.96 1.85
C SER A 61 3.01 16.26 0.89
N MET A 62 4.08 15.46 0.91
CA MET A 62 5.22 15.64 0.02
C MET A 62 4.82 15.53 -1.46
N LEU A 63 4.04 14.52 -1.81
CA LEU A 63 3.55 14.33 -3.17
C LEU A 63 2.64 15.49 -3.62
N GLY A 64 1.73 15.93 -2.75
CA GLY A 64 0.86 17.07 -3.03
C GLY A 64 1.64 18.36 -3.26
N HIS A 65 2.64 18.65 -2.44
CA HIS A 65 3.51 19.82 -2.63
C HIS A 65 4.31 19.72 -3.94
N LEU A 66 4.88 18.55 -4.25
CA LEU A 66 5.65 18.35 -5.47
C LEU A 66 4.80 18.55 -6.73
N LEU A 67 3.61 17.94 -6.77
CA LEU A 67 2.69 18.06 -7.91
C LEU A 67 2.06 19.44 -8.06
N HIS A 68 1.99 20.22 -6.97
CA HIS A 68 1.41 21.56 -7.02
C HIS A 68 2.43 22.62 -7.46
N GLN A 69 3.71 22.48 -7.09
CA GLN A 69 4.73 23.50 -7.32
C GLN A 69 5.65 23.24 -8.52
N PHE A 70 5.70 22.02 -9.04
CA PHE A 70 6.47 21.63 -10.22
C PHE A 70 5.56 21.01 -11.27
#